data_AF-A0A7J6P4X6-F1
#
_entry.id   AF-A0A7J6P4X6-F1
#
_cell.length_a   1.000
_cell.length_b   1.000
_cell.length_c   1.000
_cell.angle_alpha   90.00
_cell.angle_beta   90.00
_cell.angle_gamma   90.00
#
_symmetry.space_group_name_H-M   'P 1'
#
loop_
_entity.id
_entity.type
_entity.pdbx_description
1 polymer ?
#
loop_
_entity_poly.entity_id
_entity_poly.type
_entity_poly.pdbx_seq_one_letter_code
_entity_poly.pdbx_strand_id
1 'polypeptide(L)'
;MVHRLRRWCSDADHNNTGIIHDRGSSMSIETVYWDELRVGDVVRIGIGEQFPADIVLLTCDDPSGMIFVETMNLDGETNLKPKICSPTLRTALQQNTAAASTLEENILNLRAELHYENPNSQLYKFQGQLLYHPCRTGRQKSAVLRGWRQQ
;
A
#
# COMPACT_ATOMS: atom_id res chain seq x y z
N MET A 1 -16.29 8.20 31.51
CA MET A 1 -14.81 8.33 31.56
C MET A 1 -14.10 6.97 31.39
N VAL A 2 -14.58 5.88 32.00
CA VAL A 2 -13.99 4.52 31.91
C VAL A 2 -14.01 3.89 30.50
N HIS A 3 -15.02 4.18 29.68
CA HIS A 3 -15.11 3.67 28.30
C HIS A 3 -14.02 4.21 27.35
N ARG A 4 -13.41 5.38 27.64
CA ARG A 4 -12.40 6.00 26.78
C ARG A 4 -11.02 5.33 26.91
N LEU A 5 -10.69 4.83 28.11
CA LEU A 5 -9.44 4.12 28.39
C LEU A 5 -9.43 2.69 27.80
N ARG A 6 -10.58 2.00 27.79
CA ARG A 6 -10.70 0.66 27.20
C ARG A 6 -10.56 0.62 25.68
N ARG A 7 -10.98 1.68 24.96
CA ARG A 7 -10.74 1.80 23.51
C ARG A 7 -9.25 1.93 23.23
N TRP A 8 -8.57 2.81 23.95
CA TRP A 8 -7.15 3.08 23.74
C TRP A 8 -6.25 1.84 23.93
N CYS A 9 -6.53 1.00 24.92
CA CYS A 9 -5.81 -0.27 25.09
C CYS A 9 -6.17 -1.33 24.04
N SER A 10 -7.40 -1.32 23.50
CA SER A 10 -7.80 -2.25 22.44
C SER A 10 -7.25 -1.84 21.07
N ASP A 11 -7.10 -0.54 20.83
CA ASP A 11 -6.51 0.02 19.61
C ASP A 11 -4.98 -0.24 19.60
N ALA A 12 -4.31 -0.13 20.76
CA ALA A 12 -2.87 -0.36 20.88
C ALA A 12 -2.40 -1.77 20.46
N ASP A 13 -3.23 -2.80 20.63
CA ASP A 13 -2.91 -4.18 20.21
C ASP A 13 -3.05 -4.40 18.68
N HIS A 14 -3.76 -3.51 17.96
CA HIS A 14 -4.01 -3.63 16.52
C HIS A 14 -3.15 -2.67 15.67
N ASN A 15 -2.44 -1.73 16.31
CA ASN A 15 -1.79 -0.59 15.63
C ASN A 15 -0.38 -0.86 15.09
N ASN A 16 -0.03 -2.11 14.80
CA ASN A 16 1.30 -2.44 14.28
C ASN A 16 1.23 -2.82 12.80
N THR A 17 1.96 -2.12 11.93
CA THR A 17 2.10 -2.48 10.52
C THR A 17 3.58 -2.47 10.11
N GLY A 18 3.97 -3.42 9.27
CA GLY A 18 5.31 -3.44 8.69
C GLY A 18 5.47 -2.36 7.63
N ILE A 19 6.39 -1.41 7.85
CA ILE A 19 6.87 -0.49 6.83
C ILE A 19 8.16 -1.03 6.22
N ILE A 20 8.30 -0.88 4.92
CA ILE A 20 9.56 -1.08 4.22
C ILE A 20 10.30 0.27 4.19
N HIS A 21 11.44 0.36 4.90
CA HIS A 21 12.27 1.57 4.92
C HIS A 21 13.61 1.36 4.22
N ASP A 22 14.07 2.40 3.51
CA ASP A 22 15.45 2.51 3.05
C ASP A 22 16.28 3.21 4.14
N ARG A 23 17.18 2.47 4.81
CA ARG A 23 18.17 3.04 5.75
C ARG A 23 19.55 3.21 5.12
N GLY A 24 19.63 3.52 3.82
CA GLY A 24 20.82 3.99 3.12
C GLY A 24 21.90 2.93 2.87
N SER A 25 22.08 1.94 3.75
CA SER A 25 23.11 0.89 3.65
C SER A 25 22.59 -0.54 3.86
N SER A 26 21.40 -0.71 4.41
CA SER A 26 20.68 -1.99 4.41
C SER A 26 19.19 -1.71 4.35
N MET A 27 18.52 -2.52 3.54
CA MET A 27 17.08 -2.47 3.40
C MET A 27 16.44 -3.34 4.49
N SER A 28 15.59 -2.75 5.31
CA SER A 28 14.94 -3.44 6.43
C SER A 28 13.45 -3.15 6.51
N ILE A 29 12.69 -4.18 6.85
CA ILE A 29 11.28 -4.06 7.19
C ILE A 29 11.20 -3.82 8.68
N GLU A 30 10.55 -2.74 9.06
CA GLU A 30 10.39 -2.34 10.45
C GLU A 30 8.91 -2.27 10.78
N THR A 31 8.53 -2.85 11.91
CA THR A 31 7.19 -2.68 12.45
C THR A 31 7.13 -1.32 13.10
N VAL A 32 6.18 -0.49 12.68
CA VAL A 32 5.90 0.81 13.31
C VAL A 32 4.46 0.87 13.79
N TYR A 33 4.20 1.84 14.65
CA TYR A 33 2.84 2.16 15.07
C TYR A 33 2.09 2.94 14.00
N TRP A 34 0.77 2.75 13.92
CA TRP A 34 -0.08 3.41 12.91
C TRP A 34 -0.02 4.94 12.95
N ASP A 35 0.21 5.53 14.12
CA ASP A 35 0.34 6.99 14.29
C ASP A 35 1.69 7.54 13.80
N GLU A 36 2.66 6.68 13.54
CA GLU A 36 3.97 7.05 12.99
C GLU A 36 3.99 7.07 11.45
N LEU A 37 2.97 6.50 10.80
CA LEU A 37 2.84 6.45 9.35
C LEU A 37 2.72 7.84 8.72
N ARG A 38 3.44 8.03 7.62
CA ARG A 38 3.43 9.26 6.82
C ARG A 38 3.02 8.98 5.38
N VAL A 39 2.47 10.01 4.74
CA VAL A 39 2.15 9.96 3.31
C VAL A 39 3.43 9.72 2.53
N GLY A 40 3.44 8.66 1.71
CA GLY A 40 4.59 8.24 0.92
C GLY A 40 5.30 7.01 1.48
N ASP A 41 4.98 6.57 2.70
CA ASP A 41 5.52 5.34 3.25
C ASP A 41 4.99 4.11 2.48
N VAL A 42 5.87 3.13 2.28
CA VAL A 42 5.52 1.85 1.67
C VAL A 42 5.28 0.83 2.76
N VAL A 43 4.04 0.37 2.86
CA VAL A 43 3.64 -0.65 3.84
C VAL A 43 3.54 -2.03 3.21
N ARG A 44 3.95 -3.05 3.97
CA ARG A 44 3.69 -4.45 3.67
C ARG A 44 2.57 -4.93 4.59
N ILE A 45 1.49 -5.41 3.99
CA ILE A 45 0.29 -5.84 4.71
C ILE A 45 0.09 -7.34 4.47
N GLY A 46 0.03 -8.09 5.57
CA GLY A 46 -0.20 -9.52 5.58
C GLY A 46 -1.66 -9.90 5.36
N ILE A 47 -1.90 -11.19 5.10
CA ILE A 47 -3.26 -11.73 4.98
C ILE A 47 -3.94 -11.65 6.35
N GLY A 48 -5.14 -11.06 6.39
CA GLY A 48 -5.92 -10.90 7.61
C GLY A 48 -5.51 -9.69 8.46
N GLU A 49 -4.53 -8.90 8.02
CA GLU A 49 -4.17 -7.65 8.69
C GLU A 49 -5.11 -6.50 8.26
N GLN A 50 -5.35 -5.57 9.18
CA GLN A 50 -6.12 -4.38 8.90
C GLN A 50 -5.28 -3.33 8.17
N PHE A 51 -5.93 -2.55 7.32
CA PHE A 51 -5.29 -1.39 6.71
C PHE A 51 -5.10 -0.29 7.75
N PRO A 52 -3.91 0.33 7.84
CA PRO A 52 -3.69 1.41 8.78
C PRO A 52 -4.17 2.78 8.26
N ALA A 53 -4.39 2.90 6.95
CA ALA A 53 -4.79 4.14 6.27
C ALA A 53 -5.40 3.85 4.89
N ASP A 54 -5.81 4.91 4.17
CA ASP A 54 -6.10 4.85 2.74
C ASP A 54 -4.83 4.44 1.97
N ILE A 55 -4.88 3.32 1.25
CA ILE A 55 -3.70 2.77 0.55
C ILE A 55 -3.90 2.68 -0.96
N VAL A 56 -2.77 2.74 -1.66
CA VAL A 56 -2.66 2.42 -3.08
C VAL A 56 -1.95 1.07 -3.21
N LEU A 57 -2.58 0.13 -3.89
CA LEU A 57 -2.01 -1.19 -4.12
C LEU A 57 -0.95 -1.14 -5.24
N LEU A 58 0.32 -1.31 -4.88
CA LEU A 58 1.44 -1.34 -5.83
C LEU A 58 1.59 -2.72 -6.49
N THR A 59 1.65 -3.77 -5.67
CA THR A 59 1.77 -5.17 -6.09
C THR A 59 1.18 -6.09 -5.04
N CYS A 60 1.00 -7.36 -5.40
CA CYS A 60 0.62 -8.43 -4.49
C CYS A 60 1.39 -9.71 -4.86
N ASP A 61 1.42 -10.66 -3.93
CA ASP A 61 2.08 -11.95 -4.13
C ASP A 61 1.26 -12.89 -5.03
N ASP A 62 -0.07 -12.70 -5.08
CA ASP A 62 -0.93 -13.53 -5.92
C ASP A 62 -0.57 -13.40 -7.42
N PRO A 63 -0.30 -14.49 -8.14
CA PRO A 63 0.12 -14.45 -9.54
C PRO A 63 -0.89 -13.76 -10.46
N SER A 64 -2.20 -13.86 -10.18
CA SER A 64 -3.24 -13.19 -10.96
C SER A 64 -3.23 -11.67 -10.81
N GLY A 65 -2.55 -11.14 -9.80
CA GLY A 65 -2.54 -9.71 -9.48
C GLY A 65 -3.81 -9.27 -8.76
N MET A 66 -4.62 -10.21 -8.27
CA MET A 66 -5.86 -9.96 -7.55
C MET A 66 -5.68 -10.19 -6.05
N ILE A 67 -6.22 -9.29 -5.24
CA ILE A 67 -6.37 -9.47 -3.80
C ILE A 67 -7.84 -9.35 -3.42
N PHE A 68 -8.20 -9.92 -2.29
CA PHE A 68 -9.55 -9.82 -1.74
C PHE A 68 -9.50 -8.98 -0.47
N VAL A 69 -10.33 -7.96 -0.42
CA VAL A 69 -10.44 -7.08 0.74
C VAL A 69 -11.79 -7.30 1.39
N GLU A 70 -11.74 -7.69 2.66
CA GLU A 70 -12.90 -7.73 3.54
C GLU A 70 -13.21 -6.32 4.05
N THR A 71 -14.49 -5.93 4.03
CA THR A 71 -14.95 -4.63 4.54
C THR A 71 -15.87 -4.77 5.76
N MET A 72 -15.73 -5.85 6.54
CA MET A 72 -16.67 -6.23 7.61
C MET A 72 -16.75 -5.29 8.84
N ASN A 73 -16.12 -4.12 8.84
CA ASN A 73 -16.07 -3.25 10.02
C ASN A 73 -17.20 -2.22 10.17
N LEU A 74 -18.10 -2.01 9.18
CA LEU A 74 -19.17 -0.98 9.30
C LEU A 74 -20.62 -1.46 9.13
N ASP A 75 -20.88 -2.54 8.39
CA ASP A 75 -22.20 -2.81 7.80
C ASP A 75 -22.62 -4.30 7.83
N GLY A 76 -21.77 -5.20 8.34
CA GLY A 76 -22.11 -6.62 8.54
C GLY A 76 -22.14 -7.47 7.25
N GLU A 77 -21.69 -6.92 6.12
CA GLU A 77 -21.55 -7.66 4.86
C GLU A 77 -20.28 -8.51 4.85
N THR A 78 -20.41 -9.84 4.81
CA THR A 78 -19.30 -10.83 4.72
C THR A 78 -18.66 -10.92 3.32
N ASN A 79 -18.91 -9.94 2.44
CA ASN A 79 -18.51 -10.02 1.04
C ASN A 79 -17.08 -9.51 0.85
N LEU A 80 -16.22 -10.38 0.32
CA LEU A 80 -14.89 -10.01 -0.16
C LEU A 80 -14.99 -9.22 -1.46
N LYS A 81 -14.41 -8.03 -1.48
CA LYS A 81 -14.34 -7.18 -2.68
C LYS A 81 -13.02 -7.48 -3.41
N PRO A 82 -13.05 -7.99 -4.66
CA PRO A 82 -11.84 -8.23 -5.44
C PRO A 82 -11.20 -6.91 -5.88
N LYS A 83 -9.88 -6.79 -5.68
CA LYS A 83 -9.06 -5.64 -6.05
C LYS A 83 -7.94 -6.11 -6.94
N ILE A 84 -7.60 -5.33 -7.97
CA ILE A 84 -6.60 -5.72 -8.97
C ILE A 84 -5.43 -4.74 -8.90
N CYS A 85 -4.23 -5.28 -8.74
CA CYS A 85 -2.97 -4.54 -8.85
C CYS A 85 -2.80 -4.02 -10.27
N SER A 86 -2.19 -2.85 -10.42
CA SER A 86 -1.89 -2.31 -11.75
C SER A 86 -0.93 -3.28 -12.50
N PRO A 87 -1.35 -3.88 -13.63
CA PRO A 87 -0.48 -4.80 -14.37
C PRO A 87 0.80 -4.12 -14.82
N THR A 88 0.71 -2.86 -15.20
CA THR A 88 1.83 -2.01 -15.60
C THR A 88 2.87 -1.85 -14.49
N LEU A 89 2.44 -1.70 -13.24
CA LEU A 89 3.36 -1.62 -12.09
C LEU A 89 3.95 -2.98 -11.72
N ARG A 90 3.13 -4.04 -11.69
CA ARG A 90 3.65 -5.39 -11.43
C ARG A 90 4.75 -5.76 -12.41
N THR A 91 4.49 -5.55 -13.70
CA THR A 91 5.48 -5.79 -14.75
C THR A 91 6.72 -4.91 -14.55
N ALA A 92 6.58 -3.64 -14.20
CA ALA A 92 7.74 -2.77 -13.95
C ALA A 92 8.58 -3.22 -12.75
N LEU A 93 7.94 -3.60 -11.64
CA LEU A 93 8.61 -4.07 -10.43
C LEU A 93 9.27 -5.45 -10.61
N GLN A 94 8.74 -6.28 -11.50
CA GLN A 94 9.33 -7.57 -11.87
C GLN A 94 10.45 -7.44 -12.93
N GLN A 95 10.35 -6.45 -13.83
CA GLN A 95 11.30 -6.23 -14.92
C GLN A 95 12.53 -5.40 -14.54
N ASN A 96 12.52 -4.70 -13.40
CA ASN A 96 13.68 -3.92 -12.93
C ASN A 96 14.78 -4.80 -12.29
N THR A 97 14.86 -6.07 -12.71
CA THR A 97 15.80 -7.07 -12.24
C THR A 97 17.14 -6.94 -12.96
N ALA A 98 17.89 -5.88 -12.65
CA ALA A 98 19.34 -6.00 -12.71
C ALA A 98 19.76 -7.04 -11.64
N ALA A 99 20.64 -7.96 -12.01
CA ALA A 99 20.97 -9.20 -11.29
C ALA A 99 20.92 -9.10 -9.74
N ALA A 100 20.16 -10.02 -9.13
CA ALA A 100 20.08 -10.29 -7.69
C ALA A 100 19.28 -9.31 -6.79
N SER A 101 18.40 -8.49 -7.35
CA SER A 101 17.52 -7.61 -6.56
C SER A 101 16.21 -8.29 -6.14
N THR A 102 15.88 -8.23 -4.85
CA THR A 102 14.59 -8.69 -4.31
C THR A 102 13.42 -7.80 -4.77
N LEU A 103 12.17 -8.29 -4.68
CA LEU A 103 10.98 -7.47 -4.99
C LEU A 103 10.96 -6.19 -4.15
N GLU A 104 11.32 -6.32 -2.88
CA GLU A 104 11.35 -5.22 -1.96
C GLU A 104 12.35 -4.15 -2.46
N GLU A 105 13.58 -4.54 -2.83
CA GLU A 105 14.57 -3.62 -3.42
C GLU A 105 14.03 -2.91 -4.67
N ASN A 106 13.27 -3.59 -5.51
CA ASN A 106 12.68 -2.95 -6.69
C ASN A 106 11.60 -1.92 -6.33
N ILE A 107 10.87 -2.14 -5.24
CA ILE A 107 9.87 -1.19 -4.73
C ILE A 107 10.57 0.04 -4.14
N LEU A 108 11.63 -0.10 -3.35
CA LEU A 108 12.34 1.06 -2.80
C LEU A 108 13.13 1.83 -3.86
N ASN A 109 13.65 1.15 -4.88
CA ASN A 109 14.29 1.80 -6.02
C ASN A 109 13.29 2.45 -6.99
N LEU A 110 11.98 2.25 -6.80
CA LEU A 110 10.95 2.85 -7.63
C LEU A 110 10.88 4.36 -7.37
N ARG A 111 11.50 5.13 -8.27
CA ARG A 111 11.28 6.59 -8.31
C ARG A 111 9.96 6.89 -8.97
N ALA A 112 8.98 7.28 -8.16
CA ALA A 112 7.64 7.57 -8.61
C ALA A 112 7.02 8.80 -7.92
N GLU A 113 6.14 9.46 -8.64
CA GLU A 113 5.29 10.56 -8.18
C GLU A 113 3.84 10.12 -8.26
N LEU A 114 3.12 10.21 -7.14
CA LEU A 114 1.70 9.90 -7.08
C LEU A 114 0.90 11.19 -7.20
N HIS A 115 0.19 11.34 -8.32
CA HIS A 115 -0.80 12.40 -8.49
C HIS A 115 -2.18 11.83 -8.21
N TYR A 116 -2.94 12.47 -7.33
CA TYR A 116 -4.26 11.99 -6.95
C TYR A 116 -5.21 13.15 -6.72
N GLU A 117 -6.50 12.85 -6.74
CA GLU A 117 -7.55 13.84 -6.49
C GLU A 117 -7.49 14.42 -5.06
N ASN A 118 -8.01 15.64 -4.90
CA ASN A 118 -8.13 16.25 -3.57
C ASN A 118 -9.02 15.41 -2.63
N PRO A 119 -8.81 15.48 -1.31
CA PRO A 119 -9.67 14.84 -0.33
C PRO A 119 -11.14 15.15 -0.58
N ASN A 120 -11.96 14.12 -0.70
CA ASN A 120 -13.38 14.24 -0.98
C ASN A 120 -14.16 13.11 -0.26
N SER A 121 -15.48 13.26 -0.18
CA SER A 121 -16.36 12.30 0.53
C SER A 121 -16.77 11.08 -0.31
N GLN A 122 -16.22 10.89 -1.51
CA GLN A 122 -16.56 9.76 -2.38
C GLN A 122 -15.77 8.51 -1.98
N LEU A 123 -16.31 7.73 -1.05
CA LEU A 123 -15.64 6.53 -0.51
C LEU A 123 -15.36 5.45 -1.56
N TYR A 124 -16.18 5.36 -2.60
CA TYR A 124 -16.07 4.32 -3.65
C TYR A 124 -15.26 4.75 -4.86
N LYS A 125 -14.77 5.99 -4.89
CA LYS A 125 -14.03 6.53 -6.01
C LYS A 125 -12.67 7.03 -5.53
N PHE A 126 -11.65 6.46 -6.14
CA PHE A 126 -10.30 6.98 -6.08
C PHE A 126 -9.81 7.19 -7.52
N GLN A 127 -9.31 8.39 -7.80
CA GLN A 127 -8.58 8.70 -9.03
C GLN A 127 -7.16 9.12 -8.71
N GLY A 128 -6.21 8.31 -9.17
CA GLY A 128 -4.79 8.63 -9.08
C GLY A 128 -3.99 8.06 -10.24
N GLN A 129 -2.85 8.69 -10.48
CA GLN A 129 -1.88 8.33 -11.50
C GLN A 129 -0.50 8.29 -10.85
N LEU A 130 0.18 7.14 -10.96
CA LEU A 130 1.58 7.01 -10.60
C LEU A 130 2.42 7.31 -11.83
N LEU A 131 3.27 8.33 -11.77
CA LEU A 131 4.31 8.60 -12.75
C LEU A 131 5.59 7.97 -12.22
N TYR A 132 6.22 7.07 -12.97
CA TYR A 132 7.42 6.39 -12.50
C TYR A 132 8.47 6.28 -13.60
N HIS A 133 9.74 6.16 -13.19
CA HIS A 133 10.88 6.03 -14.08
C HIS A 133 11.43 4.60 -14.02
N PRO A 134 11.06 3.72 -14.98
CA PRO A 134 11.36 2.29 -14.89
C PRO A 134 12.83 1.93 -15.13
N CYS A 135 13.61 2.86 -15.68
CA CYS A 135 14.99 2.62 -16.07
C CYS A 135 15.72 3.97 -16.18
N ARG A 136 17.05 3.96 -16.06
CA ARG A 136 17.93 5.11 -16.28
C ARG A 136 17.80 5.78 -17.67
N THR A 137 16.93 5.27 -18.55
CA THR A 137 16.63 5.80 -19.89
C THR A 137 15.88 7.15 -19.89
N GLY A 138 15.53 7.68 -18.72
CA GLY A 138 14.93 9.02 -18.57
C GLY A 138 13.48 9.14 -19.04
N ARG A 139 12.91 8.11 -19.66
CA ARG A 139 11.52 8.13 -20.17
C ARG A 139 10.53 7.79 -19.06
N GLN A 140 9.70 8.76 -18.69
CA GLN A 140 8.59 8.54 -17.74
C GLN A 140 7.58 7.54 -18.30
N LYS A 141 7.11 6.64 -17.44
CA LYS A 141 5.91 5.83 -17.66
C LYS A 141 4.85 6.22 -16.64
N SER A 142 3.59 5.98 -16.98
CA SER A 142 2.49 6.20 -16.05
C SER A 142 1.69 4.93 -15.84
N ALA A 143 1.21 4.75 -14.61
CA ALA A 143 0.26 3.72 -14.25
C ALA A 143 -0.96 4.39 -13.62
N VAL A 144 -2.14 4.05 -14.13
CA VAL A 144 -3.39 4.45 -13.47
C VAL A 144 -3.56 3.57 -12.24
N LEU A 145 -3.88 4.23 -11.12
CA LEU A 145 -4.06 3.58 -9.83
C LEU A 145 -5.52 3.61 -9.41
N ARG A 146 -5.95 2.51 -8.81
CA ARG A 146 -7.20 2.44 -8.07
C ARG A 146 -6.81 2.27 -6.59
N GLY A 147 -6.88 3.37 -5.87
CA GLY A 147 -6.69 3.42 -4.42
C GLY A 147 -7.96 3.00 -3.70
N TRP A 148 -7.79 2.66 -2.43
CA TRP A 148 -8.86 2.19 -1.58
C TRP A 148 -8.93 3.08 -0.36
N ARG A 149 -10.13 3.60 -0.08
CA ARG A 149 -10.38 4.28 1.17
C ARG A 149 -10.83 3.28 2.22
N GLN A 150 -10.27 3.37 3.41
CA GLN A 150 -10.75 2.57 4.53
C GLN A 150 -12.18 3.04 4.84
N GLN A 151 -13.14 2.11 4.81
CA GLN A 151 -14.54 2.40 5.15
C GLN A 151 -14.72 2.26 6.65
#